data_AF-A0A8T6BH10-F1
#
_entry.id   AF-A0A8T6BH10-F1
#
_cell.length_a   1.000
_cell.length_b   1.000
_cell.length_c   1.000
_cell.angle_alpha   90.00
_cell.angle_beta   90.00
_cell.angle_gamma   90.00
#
_symmetry.space_group_name_H-M   'P 1'
#
loop_
_entity.id
_entity.type
_entity.pdbx_description
1 polymer ?
#
loop_
_entity_poly.entity_id
_entity_poly.type
_entity_poly.pdbx_seq_one_letter_code
_entity_poly.pdbx_strand_id
1 'polypeptide(L)'
;MSLIAEIQTAASGKWPAVLRALGVDVPEKQAHIPCPVCGGKDRFHWKHDDVGSSYCRGCNKWRDGLQLARDCGHDIRDIAHCAGIKLVKKKNAWQGEGLEISEPTRSVLDAKRFNMENRRKIREREELRKDCLEAAILWHEYEKNGRPFEETRRLFGLHRNI
;
A
#
# COMPACT_ATOMS: atom_id res chain seq x y z
N MET A 1 6.11 -10.89 -0.92
CA MET A 1 6.37 -9.65 -1.69
C MET A 1 5.02 -9.09 -2.13
N SER A 2 4.92 -7.83 -2.57
CA SER A 2 3.67 -7.30 -3.12
C SER A 2 3.59 -7.64 -4.61
N LEU A 3 2.38 -7.76 -5.17
CA LEU A 3 2.20 -8.02 -6.60
C LEU A 3 2.89 -6.96 -7.49
N ILE A 4 2.89 -5.71 -7.07
CA ILE A 4 3.57 -4.62 -7.79
C ILE A 4 5.09 -4.88 -7.85
N ALA A 5 5.70 -5.27 -6.73
CA ALA A 5 7.13 -5.58 -6.68
C ALA A 5 7.46 -6.81 -7.53
N GLU A 6 6.60 -7.83 -7.51
CA GLU A 6 6.75 -9.03 -8.34
C GLU A 6 6.70 -8.69 -9.83
N ILE A 7 5.74 -7.86 -10.27
CA ILE A 7 5.65 -7.39 -11.66
C ILE A 7 6.91 -6.61 -12.05
N GLN A 8 7.34 -5.67 -11.20
CA GLN A 8 8.54 -4.87 -11.43
C GLN A 8 9.79 -5.75 -11.58
N THR A 9 9.97 -6.74 -10.72
CA THR A 9 11.10 -7.68 -10.80
C THR A 9 11.00 -8.57 -12.05
N ALA A 10 9.82 -9.11 -12.36
CA ALA A 10 9.62 -9.99 -13.51
C ALA A 10 9.81 -9.28 -14.85
N ALA A 11 9.37 -8.02 -14.94
CA ALA A 11 9.47 -7.19 -16.14
C ALA A 11 10.81 -6.44 -16.26
N SER A 12 11.68 -6.52 -15.25
CA SER A 12 12.94 -5.80 -15.26
C SER A 12 13.82 -6.20 -16.43
N GLY A 13 14.28 -5.20 -17.20
CA GLY A 13 15.05 -5.39 -18.44
C GLY A 13 14.22 -5.84 -19.64
N LYS A 14 12.91 -6.03 -19.48
CA LYS A 14 11.99 -6.55 -20.50
C LYS A 14 10.74 -5.68 -20.68
N TRP A 15 10.71 -4.49 -20.06
CA TRP A 15 9.58 -3.58 -20.12
C TRP A 15 9.10 -3.24 -21.54
N PRO A 16 9.97 -2.99 -22.55
CA PRO A 16 9.52 -2.79 -23.93
C PRO A 16 8.72 -3.97 -24.48
N ALA A 17 9.13 -5.21 -24.19
CA ALA A 17 8.42 -6.41 -24.63
C ALA A 17 7.07 -6.58 -23.92
N VAL A 18 7.02 -6.34 -22.61
CA VAL A 18 5.77 -6.40 -21.81
C VAL A 18 4.78 -5.34 -22.29
N LEU A 19 5.23 -4.12 -22.52
CA LEU A 19 4.39 -3.02 -23.02
C LEU A 19 3.89 -3.28 -24.44
N ARG A 20 4.75 -3.81 -25.32
CA ARG A 20 4.34 -4.18 -26.69
C ARG A 20 3.27 -5.28 -26.69
N ALA A 21 3.38 -6.25 -25.78
CA ALA A 21 2.35 -7.29 -25.63
C ALA A 21 0.98 -6.72 -25.18
N LEU A 22 0.99 -5.57 -24.51
CA LEU A 22 -0.22 -4.82 -24.13
C LEU A 22 -0.72 -3.90 -25.25
N GLY A 23 0.02 -3.77 -26.36
CA GLY A 23 -0.30 -2.86 -27.46
C GLY A 23 0.25 -1.44 -27.28
N VAL A 24 1.13 -1.22 -26.31
CA VAL A 24 1.85 0.04 -26.12
C VAL A 24 3.19 -0.05 -26.83
N ASP A 25 3.32 0.67 -27.94
CA ASP A 25 4.56 0.69 -28.69
C ASP A 25 5.60 1.59 -28.01
N VAL A 26 6.74 0.99 -27.69
CA VAL A 26 7.88 1.65 -27.04
C VAL A 26 9.14 1.24 -27.81
N PRO A 27 10.00 2.21 -28.17
CA PRO A 27 11.22 1.89 -28.88
C PRO A 27 12.19 1.12 -27.98
N GLU A 28 12.91 0.15 -28.55
CA GLU A 28 13.98 -0.60 -27.87
C GLU A 28 15.25 0.23 -27.66
N LYS A 29 15.32 1.43 -28.26
CA LYS A 29 16.46 2.34 -28.16
C LYS A 29 15.98 3.72 -27.75
N GLN A 30 16.89 4.55 -27.25
CA GLN A 30 16.64 5.94 -26.88
C GLN A 30 16.16 6.76 -28.09
N ALA A 31 14.86 6.71 -28.36
CA ALA A 31 14.20 7.41 -29.44
C ALA A 31 13.02 8.23 -28.89
N HIS A 32 12.74 9.33 -29.57
CA HIS A 32 11.61 10.18 -29.26
C HIS A 32 10.40 9.72 -30.09
N ILE A 33 9.30 9.40 -29.41
CA ILE A 33 8.08 8.93 -30.05
C ILE A 33 6.86 9.78 -29.61
N PRO A 34 5.70 9.65 -30.29
CA PRO A 34 4.44 10.12 -29.76
C PRO A 34 4.18 9.55 -28.37
N CYS A 35 3.56 10.33 -27.47
CA CYS A 35 3.22 9.79 -26.16
C CYS A 35 2.04 8.83 -26.29
N PRO A 36 2.12 7.59 -25.76
CA PRO A 36 1.00 6.65 -25.82
C PRO A 36 -0.20 7.10 -24.96
N VAL A 37 -0.02 8.09 -24.08
CA VAL A 37 -1.09 8.58 -23.19
C VAL A 37 -1.67 9.94 -23.61
N CYS A 38 -0.86 10.87 -24.11
CA CYS A 38 -1.32 12.20 -24.53
C CYS A 38 -1.10 12.51 -26.02
N GLY A 39 -0.61 11.53 -26.80
CA GLY A 39 -0.29 11.70 -28.22
C GLY A 39 0.89 12.66 -28.48
N GLY A 40 0.88 13.29 -29.66
CA GLY A 40 1.93 14.20 -30.12
C GLY A 40 2.82 13.59 -31.21
N LYS A 41 4.02 14.15 -31.41
CA LYS A 41 4.99 13.69 -32.43
C LYS A 41 6.25 13.07 -31.83
N ASP A 42 6.87 13.72 -30.83
CA ASP A 42 8.21 13.37 -30.33
C ASP A 42 8.40 13.64 -28.82
N ARG A 43 7.31 13.73 -28.05
CA ARG A 43 7.35 14.24 -26.67
C ARG A 43 7.69 13.20 -25.61
N PHE A 44 7.56 11.92 -25.95
CA PHE A 44 7.83 10.81 -25.04
C PHE A 44 9.24 10.29 -25.26
N HIS A 45 9.94 10.07 -24.15
CA HIS A 45 11.31 9.63 -24.13
C HIS A 45 11.47 8.44 -23.19
N TRP A 46 11.91 7.32 -23.73
CA TRP A 46 12.22 6.11 -22.99
C TRP A 46 13.66 6.15 -22.46
N LYS A 47 13.87 5.98 -21.14
CA LYS A 47 15.18 6.14 -20.50
C LYS A 47 15.84 4.82 -20.16
N HIS A 48 15.17 3.96 -19.38
CA HIS A 48 15.79 2.78 -18.79
C HIS A 48 14.85 1.57 -18.80
N ASP A 49 15.37 0.44 -19.25
CA ASP A 49 14.63 -0.83 -19.37
C ASP A 49 14.52 -1.60 -18.06
N ASP A 50 15.30 -1.27 -17.03
CA ASP A 50 15.35 -1.95 -15.74
C ASP A 50 14.05 -1.77 -14.95
N VAL A 51 13.58 -0.53 -14.85
CA VAL A 51 12.35 -0.11 -14.17
C VAL A 51 11.27 0.29 -15.20
N GLY A 52 11.65 0.46 -16.46
CA GLY A 52 10.78 0.99 -17.51
C GLY A 52 10.60 2.50 -17.37
N SER A 53 11.65 3.20 -16.97
CA SER A 53 11.61 4.63 -16.69
C SER A 53 11.43 5.41 -17.99
N SER A 54 10.43 6.29 -18.00
CA SER A 54 10.09 7.16 -19.12
C SER A 54 9.68 8.55 -18.66
N TYR A 55 9.85 9.52 -19.55
CA TYR A 55 9.47 10.91 -19.33
C TYR A 55 8.71 11.45 -20.53
N CYS A 56 7.63 12.18 -20.28
CA CYS A 56 6.91 12.91 -21.31
C CYS A 56 6.91 14.41 -21.04
N ARG A 57 7.41 15.19 -22.00
CA ARG A 57 7.42 16.66 -21.95
C ARG A 57 6.01 17.28 -21.96
N GLY A 58 5.04 16.61 -22.59
CA GLY A 58 3.65 17.10 -22.67
C GLY A 58 2.83 16.81 -21.42
N CYS A 59 3.02 15.63 -20.80
CA CYS A 59 2.40 15.30 -19.52
C CYS A 59 3.14 15.93 -18.33
N ASN A 60 4.39 16.34 -18.52
CA ASN A 60 5.32 16.80 -17.48
C ASN A 60 5.45 15.80 -16.32
N LYS A 61 5.57 14.50 -16.64
CA LYS A 61 5.54 13.41 -15.65
C LYS A 61 6.58 12.33 -15.99
N TRP A 62 7.21 11.82 -14.94
CA TRP A 62 8.02 10.59 -14.95
C TRP A 62 7.13 9.39 -14.67
N ARG A 63 7.38 8.27 -15.35
CA ARG A 63 6.64 7.01 -15.18
C ARG A 63 7.59 5.83 -15.23
N ASP A 64 7.34 4.82 -14.40
CA ASP A 64 7.88 3.48 -14.60
C ASP A 64 7.03 2.71 -15.62
N GLY A 65 7.46 1.50 -15.97
CA GLY A 65 6.77 0.70 -16.98
C GLY A 65 5.35 0.30 -16.53
N LEU A 66 5.16 0.07 -15.22
CA LEU A 66 3.87 -0.29 -14.64
C LEU A 66 2.88 0.88 -14.71
N GLN A 67 3.32 2.06 -14.31
CA GLN A 67 2.54 3.29 -14.30
C GLN A 67 2.21 3.71 -15.73
N LEU A 68 3.14 3.55 -16.67
CA LEU A 68 2.87 3.81 -18.08
C LEU A 68 1.75 2.91 -18.61
N ALA A 69 1.81 1.60 -18.36
CA ALA A 69 0.78 0.66 -18.78
C ALA A 69 -0.60 0.98 -18.18
N ARG A 70 -0.64 1.32 -16.88
CA ARG A 70 -1.88 1.75 -16.22
C ARG A 70 -2.46 3.02 -16.81
N ASP A 71 -1.61 4.01 -17.08
CA ASP A 71 -2.05 5.27 -17.66
C ASP A 71 -2.50 5.12 -19.13
N CYS A 72 -2.12 4.01 -19.80
CA CYS A 72 -2.68 3.60 -21.10
C CYS A 72 -3.99 2.82 -20.97
N GLY A 73 -4.46 2.52 -19.75
CA GLY A 73 -5.74 1.86 -19.48
C GLY A 73 -5.67 0.36 -19.18
N HIS A 74 -4.49 -0.23 -18.99
CA HIS A 74 -4.37 -1.65 -18.69
C HIS A 74 -4.57 -1.98 -17.21
N ASP A 75 -5.31 -3.05 -16.92
CA ASP A 75 -5.50 -3.57 -15.56
C ASP A 75 -4.21 -4.23 -15.06
N ILE A 76 -4.00 -4.20 -13.74
CA ILE A 76 -2.83 -4.83 -13.12
C ILE A 76 -2.73 -6.33 -13.45
N ARG A 77 -3.86 -7.00 -13.70
CA ARG A 77 -3.91 -8.41 -14.06
C ARG A 77 -3.36 -8.68 -15.45
N ASP A 78 -3.68 -7.83 -16.41
CA ASP A 78 -3.19 -7.97 -17.79
C ASP A 78 -1.69 -7.71 -17.83
N ILE A 79 -1.23 -6.68 -17.11
CA ILE A 79 0.19 -6.35 -16.99
C ILE A 79 0.96 -7.50 -16.33
N ALA A 80 0.41 -8.09 -15.26
CA ALA A 80 1.01 -9.25 -14.60
C ALA A 80 1.09 -10.45 -15.55
N HIS A 81 0.02 -10.72 -16.31
CA HIS A 81 0.00 -11.81 -17.29
C HIS A 81 1.06 -11.62 -18.37
N CYS A 82 1.18 -10.42 -18.95
CA CYS A 82 2.22 -10.08 -19.94
C CYS A 82 3.64 -10.10 -19.35
N ALA A 83 3.79 -9.84 -18.05
CA ALA A 83 5.05 -10.00 -17.32
C ALA A 83 5.37 -11.47 -16.95
N GLY A 84 4.50 -12.43 -17.32
CA GLY A 84 4.69 -13.86 -17.05
C GLY A 84 4.27 -14.31 -15.64
N ILE A 85 3.54 -13.46 -14.91
CA ILE A 85 3.05 -13.77 -13.56
C ILE A 85 1.68 -14.44 -13.67
N LYS A 86 1.62 -15.70 -13.23
CA LYS A 86 0.36 -16.45 -13.13
C LYS A 86 -0.40 -16.03 -11.88
N LEU A 87 -1.39 -15.17 -12.05
CA LEU A 87 -2.29 -14.80 -10.97
C LEU A 87 -3.24 -15.95 -10.66
N VAL A 88 -2.99 -16.65 -9.57
CA VAL A 88 -3.93 -17.65 -9.05
C VAL A 88 -5.13 -16.89 -8.47
N LYS A 89 -6.32 -17.10 -9.06
CA LYS A 89 -7.56 -16.63 -8.45
C LYS A 89 -7.67 -17.27 -7.06
N LYS A 90 -7.51 -16.48 -6.00
CA LYS A 90 -7.97 -16.91 -4.68
C LYS A 90 -9.49 -16.97 -4.76
N LYS A 91 -10.04 -18.18 -4.92
CA LYS A 91 -11.44 -18.42 -4.65
C LYS A 91 -11.66 -18.04 -3.18
N ASN A 92 -12.29 -16.91 -2.92
CA ASN A 92 -12.87 -16.63 -1.62
C ASN A 92 -13.95 -17.70 -1.37
N ALA A 93 -13.98 -18.23 -0.16
CA ALA A 93 -14.59 -19.50 0.23
C ALA A 93 -16.14 -19.59 0.15
N TRP A 94 -16.79 -18.83 -0.74
CA TRP A 94 -18.26 -18.74 -0.83
C TRP A 94 -18.84 -19.17 -2.18
N GLN A 95 -18.02 -19.62 -3.14
CA GLN A 95 -18.52 -20.25 -4.37
C GLN A 95 -17.77 -21.58 -4.56
N GLY A 96 -18.44 -22.64 -4.11
CA GLY A 96 -17.88 -23.97 -3.93
C GLY A 96 -17.63 -24.69 -5.24
N GLU A 97 -16.43 -25.28 -5.32
CA GLU A 97 -16.12 -26.58 -5.91
C GLU A 97 -14.91 -27.09 -5.12
N GLY A 98 -15.09 -28.19 -4.39
CA GLY A 98 -14.23 -28.62 -3.29
C GLY A 98 -12.80 -28.99 -3.70
N LEU A 99 -11.83 -28.39 -2.99
CA LEU A 99 -10.49 -28.93 -2.81
C LEU A 99 -10.19 -28.84 -1.31
N GLU A 100 -9.79 -29.96 -0.71
CA GLU A 100 -9.46 -30.06 0.72
C GLU A 100 -8.48 -28.95 1.12
N ILE A 101 -8.94 -28.06 2.00
CA ILE A 101 -8.08 -27.10 2.67
C ILE A 101 -7.31 -27.93 3.70
N SER A 102 -6.03 -28.23 3.45
CA SER A 102 -5.16 -28.68 4.53
C SER A 102 -5.27 -27.68 5.66
N GLU A 103 -5.51 -28.14 6.88
CA GLU A 103 -5.72 -27.31 8.06
C GLU A 103 -4.78 -26.10 8.07
N PRO A 104 -5.26 -24.88 8.43
CA PRO A 104 -4.40 -23.73 8.57
C PRO A 104 -3.18 -24.11 9.38
N THR A 105 -1.99 -23.96 8.78
CA THR A 105 -0.76 -24.38 9.42
C THR A 105 -0.66 -23.71 10.78
N ARG A 106 -0.14 -24.45 11.77
CA ARG A 106 -0.04 -23.99 13.15
C ARG A 106 0.56 -22.58 13.27
N SER A 107 1.54 -22.27 12.43
CA SER A 107 2.20 -20.96 12.34
C SER A 107 1.26 -19.81 11.97
N VAL A 108 0.28 -20.02 11.09
CA VAL A 108 -0.70 -19.00 10.69
C VAL A 108 -1.70 -18.72 11.81
N LEU A 109 -2.14 -19.76 12.52
CA LEU A 109 -3.02 -19.61 13.69
C LEU A 109 -2.30 -18.91 14.84
N ASP A 110 -1.05 -19.27 15.09
CA ASP A 110 -0.21 -18.65 16.13
C ASP A 110 0.09 -17.18 15.79
N ALA A 111 0.38 -16.84 14.53
CA ALA A 111 0.55 -15.46 14.09
C ALA A 111 -0.73 -14.61 14.26
N LYS A 112 -1.90 -15.19 13.98
CA LYS A 112 -3.20 -14.52 14.21
C LYS A 112 -3.45 -14.27 15.71
N ARG A 113 -3.17 -15.26 16.56
CA ARG A 113 -3.28 -15.14 18.02
C ARG A 113 -2.34 -14.06 18.56
N PHE A 114 -1.07 -14.09 18.14
CA PHE A 114 -0.07 -13.10 18.53
C PHE A 114 -0.48 -11.68 18.11
N ASN A 115 -0.97 -11.50 16.88
CA ASN A 115 -1.44 -10.20 16.40
C ASN A 115 -2.65 -9.68 17.20
N MET A 116 -3.58 -10.56 17.57
CA MET A 116 -4.73 -10.20 18.40
C MET A 116 -4.30 -9.79 19.81
N GLU A 117 -3.38 -10.54 20.41
CA GLU A 117 -2.86 -10.26 21.75
C GLU A 117 -2.05 -8.96 21.80
N ASN A 118 -1.19 -8.70 20.81
CA ASN A 118 -0.46 -7.44 20.73
C ASN A 118 -1.38 -6.23 20.59
N ARG A 119 -2.47 -6.35 19.81
CA ARG A 119 -3.47 -5.27 19.71
C ARG A 119 -4.15 -4.99 21.06
N ARG A 120 -4.39 -6.03 21.88
CA ARG A 120 -4.92 -5.87 23.24
C ARG A 120 -3.93 -5.14 24.13
N LYS A 121 -2.68 -5.59 24.18
CA LYS A 121 -1.61 -4.97 24.99
C LYS A 121 -1.35 -3.50 24.62
N ILE A 122 -1.43 -3.16 23.34
CA ILE A 122 -1.29 -1.76 22.89
C ILE A 122 -2.42 -0.90 23.45
N ARG A 123 -3.68 -1.36 23.35
CA ARG A 123 -4.83 -0.62 23.92
C ARG A 123 -4.71 -0.44 25.43
N GLU A 124 -4.34 -1.50 26.15
CA GLU A 124 -4.14 -1.45 27.60
C GLU A 124 -3.05 -0.43 27.99
N ARG A 125 -1.93 -0.38 27.25
CA ARG A 125 -0.87 0.62 27.48
C ARG A 125 -1.32 2.04 27.15
N GLU A 126 -2.10 2.22 26.10
CA GLU A 126 -2.65 3.53 25.72
C GLU A 126 -3.66 4.03 26.75
N GLU A 127 -4.49 3.15 27.31
CA GLU A 127 -5.41 3.46 28.39
C GLU A 127 -4.66 3.85 29.66
N LEU A 128 -3.69 3.04 30.10
CA LEU A 128 -2.85 3.36 31.26
C LEU A 128 -2.12 4.70 31.09
N ARG A 129 -1.61 4.98 29.89
CA ARG A 129 -0.95 6.26 29.59
C ARG A 129 -1.91 7.44 29.74
N LYS A 130 -3.16 7.30 29.31
CA LYS A 130 -4.18 8.34 29.47
C LYS A 130 -4.50 8.54 30.95
N ASP A 131 -4.57 7.48 31.74
CA ASP A 131 -4.86 7.56 33.18
C ASP A 131 -3.72 8.23 33.95
N CYS A 132 -2.46 7.89 33.63
CA CYS A 132 -1.31 8.58 34.20
C CYS A 132 -1.29 10.07 33.83
N LEU A 133 -1.67 10.42 32.60
CA LEU A 133 -1.73 11.81 32.15
C LEU A 133 -2.83 12.59 32.87
N GLU A 134 -4.03 12.00 33.00
CA GLU A 134 -5.12 12.58 33.77
C GLU A 134 -4.69 12.82 35.22
N ALA A 135 -4.13 11.81 35.89
CA ALA A 135 -3.64 11.93 37.26
C ALA A 135 -2.62 13.07 37.40
N ALA A 136 -1.67 13.19 36.48
CA ALA A 136 -0.68 14.26 36.49
C ALA A 136 -1.32 15.66 36.40
N ILE A 137 -2.32 15.84 35.53
CA ILE A 137 -3.06 17.10 35.38
C ILE A 137 -3.82 17.44 36.67
N LEU A 138 -4.53 16.46 37.23
CA LEU A 138 -5.32 16.65 38.45
C LEU A 138 -4.44 17.06 39.64
N TRP A 139 -3.33 16.34 39.84
CA TRP A 139 -2.38 16.65 40.91
C TRP A 139 -1.75 18.03 40.74
N HIS A 140 -1.33 18.39 39.52
CA HIS A 140 -0.73 19.69 39.24
C HIS A 140 -1.67 20.86 39.58
N GLU A 141 -2.94 20.76 39.16
CA GLU A 141 -3.96 21.78 39.43
C GLU A 141 -4.30 21.91 40.92
N TYR A 142 -4.31 20.79 41.64
CA TYR A 142 -4.51 20.81 43.09
C TYR A 142 -3.36 21.50 43.82
N GLU A 143 -2.11 21.19 43.47
CA GLU A 143 -0.93 21.80 44.11
C GLU A 143 -0.79 23.29 43.78
N LYS A 144 -1.03 23.67 42.52
CA LYS A 144 -0.84 25.06 42.06
C LYS A 144 -1.99 25.98 42.44
N ASN A 145 -3.22 25.49 42.32
CA ASN A 145 -4.42 26.32 42.36
C ASN A 145 -5.37 25.92 43.51
N GLY A 146 -5.06 24.87 44.28
CA GLY A 146 -5.95 24.34 45.32
C GLY A 146 -7.25 23.75 44.76
N ARG A 147 -7.31 23.48 43.45
CA ARG A 147 -8.55 23.09 42.78
C ARG A 147 -8.89 21.63 43.08
N PRO A 148 -10.10 21.31 43.57
CA PRO A 148 -10.53 19.93 43.76
C PRO A 148 -10.52 19.13 42.45
N PHE A 149 -10.15 17.85 42.52
CA PHE A 149 -10.02 17.00 41.33
C PHE A 149 -11.31 16.91 40.49
N GLU A 150 -12.48 16.88 41.11
CA GLU A 150 -13.77 16.83 40.39
C GLU A 150 -14.01 18.08 39.54
N GLU A 151 -13.59 19.24 40.04
CA GLU A 151 -13.71 20.50 39.31
C GLU A 151 -12.73 20.55 38.14
N THR A 152 -11.48 20.12 38.36
CA THR A 152 -10.49 19.98 37.28
C THR A 152 -10.95 19.00 36.20
N ARG A 153 -11.57 17.87 36.57
CA ARG A 153 -12.14 16.93 35.58
C ARG A 153 -13.20 17.59 34.71
N ARG A 154 -14.11 18.39 35.29
CA ARG A 154 -15.12 19.13 34.54
C ARG A 154 -14.50 20.17 33.62
N LEU A 155 -13.50 20.92 34.12
CA LEU A 155 -12.82 21.97 33.36
C LEU A 155 -12.11 21.43 32.12
N PHE A 156 -11.42 20.30 32.25
CA PHE A 156 -10.64 19.69 31.16
C PHE A 156 -11.40 18.60 30.40
N GLY A 157 -12.69 18.40 30.68
CA GLY A 157 -13.51 17.38 30.02
C GLY A 157 -13.00 15.95 30.24
N LEU A 158 -12.35 15.69 31.38
CA LEU A 158 -11.82 14.39 31.77
C LEU A 158 -12.99 13.53 32.31
N HIS A 159 -13.87 13.14 31.41
CA HIS A 159 -15.04 12.30 31.70
C HIS A 159 -14.64 10.83 31.60
N ARG A 160 -13.99 10.30 32.64
CA ARG A 160 -13.82 8.87 32.83
C ARG A 160 -14.42 8.47 34.17
N ASN A 161 -15.37 7.53 34.13
CA ASN A 161 -15.81 6.82 35.32
C ASN A 161 -14.67 5.88 35.69
N ILE A 162 -13.94 6.20 36.76
CA ILE A 162 -13.04 5.27 37.45
C ILE A 162 -13.89 4.21 38.14
#